data_AF-A0AAN8G2S9-F1
#
_entry.id   AF-A0AAN8G2S9-F1
#
_cell.length_a   1.000
_cell.length_b   1.000
_cell.length_c   1.000
_cell.angle_alpha   90.00
_cell.angle_beta   90.00
_cell.angle_gamma   90.00
#
_symmetry.space_group_name_H-M   'P 1'
#
loop_
_entity.id
_entity.type
_entity.pdbx_description
1 polymer ?
#
loop_
_entity_poly.entity_id
_entity_poly.type
_entity_poly.pdbx_seq_one_letter_code
_entity_poly.pdbx_strand_id
1 'polypeptide(L)'
;MEFHYFRLSSKQQYLEPLFNSFTYLVTAFKCYCIERGVPAASYNPIKEIFNELNLEIFSPKKDLCNRLCRYQAGNISQEDYDLHITRKEAARNEKVKDKERCENDSSYRVVTLDL
;
A
#
# COMPACT_ATOMS: atom_id res chain seq x y z
N MET A 1 0.29 -19.71 -6.40
CA MET A 1 0.06 -18.30 -6.77
C MET A 1 0.44 -17.48 -5.55
N GLU A 2 1.69 -17.02 -5.51
CA GLU A 2 2.24 -16.24 -4.40
C GLU A 2 2.05 -14.76 -4.71
N PHE A 3 1.44 -14.03 -3.79
CA PHE A 3 1.21 -12.59 -3.90
C PHE A 3 2.51 -11.87 -3.54
N HIS A 4 3.24 -11.45 -4.57
CA HIS A 4 4.57 -10.87 -4.49
C HIS A 4 4.52 -9.33 -4.57
N TYR A 5 4.91 -8.69 -3.46
CA TYR A 5 5.30 -7.29 -3.25
C TYR A 5 4.25 -6.17 -3.46
N PHE A 6 3.97 -5.41 -2.39
CA PHE A 6 3.39 -4.07 -2.51
C PHE A 6 4.36 -3.15 -3.25
N ARG A 7 3.99 -2.76 -4.47
CA ARG A 7 4.84 -1.91 -5.32
C ARG A 7 4.81 -0.49 -4.76
N LEU A 8 5.99 0.06 -4.45
CA LEU A 8 6.18 1.46 -4.08
C LEU A 8 5.61 2.43 -5.14
N SER A 9 5.45 1.98 -6.39
CA SER A 9 4.89 2.74 -7.51
C SER A 9 3.38 2.61 -7.69
N SER A 10 2.68 1.86 -6.83
CA SER A 10 1.23 1.72 -6.93
C SER A 10 0.54 3.02 -6.51
N LYS A 11 -0.27 3.60 -7.41
CA LYS A 11 -1.16 4.74 -7.11
C LYS A 11 -2.51 4.30 -6.53
N GLN A 12 -2.60 3.05 -6.07
CA GLN A 12 -3.84 2.46 -5.60
C GLN A 12 -4.25 3.08 -4.27
N GLN A 13 -5.50 3.51 -4.19
CA GLN A 13 -6.07 4.14 -3.02
C GLN A 13 -6.85 3.10 -2.22
N TYR A 14 -6.66 3.11 -0.91
CA TYR A 14 -7.32 2.16 -0.02
C TYR A 14 -8.42 2.85 0.75
N LEU A 15 -9.59 2.22 0.80
CA LEU A 15 -10.63 2.65 1.72
C LEU A 15 -10.21 2.37 3.16
N GLU A 16 -10.73 3.17 4.08
CA GLU A 16 -10.60 2.91 5.50
C GLU A 16 -11.11 1.49 5.82
N PRO A 17 -10.54 0.81 6.84
CA PRO A 17 -10.87 -0.57 7.20
C PRO A 17 -12.25 -0.71 7.87
N LEU A 18 -13.23 0.08 7.42
CA LEU A 18 -14.64 0.02 7.79
C LEU A 18 -15.36 -1.08 7.00
N PHE A 19 -14.93 -1.32 5.76
CA PHE A 19 -15.53 -2.31 4.88
C PHE A 19 -14.71 -3.59 4.85
N ASN A 20 -15.33 -4.72 5.17
CA ASN A 20 -14.66 -6.03 5.13
C ASN A 20 -14.78 -6.72 3.76
N SER A 21 -15.71 -6.28 2.91
CA SER A 21 -15.90 -6.84 1.58
C SER A 21 -16.55 -5.85 0.63
N PHE A 22 -16.36 -6.07 -0.68
CA PHE A 22 -16.99 -5.26 -1.71
C PHE A 22 -18.51 -5.38 -1.70
N THR A 23 -19.04 -6.56 -1.38
CA THR A 23 -20.48 -6.75 -1.21
C THR A 23 -21.03 -5.90 -0.06
N TYR A 24 -20.32 -5.83 1.07
CA TYR A 24 -20.73 -4.99 2.19
C TYR A 24 -20.72 -3.50 1.83
N LEU A 25 -19.72 -3.04 1.10
CA LEU A 25 -19.66 -1.67 0.57
C LEU A 25 -20.85 -1.36 -0.35
N VAL A 26 -21.18 -2.25 -1.29
CA VAL A 26 -22.30 -2.06 -2.22
C VAL A 26 -23.63 -2.01 -1.47
N THR A 27 -23.81 -2.85 -0.43
CA THR A 27 -25.00 -2.83 0.41
C THR A 27 -25.13 -1.51 1.17
N ALA A 28 -24.05 -1.04 1.80
CA ALA A 28 -24.04 0.25 2.51
C ALA A 28 -24.34 1.43 1.56
N PHE A 29 -23.76 1.42 0.36
CA PHE A 29 -24.03 2.42 -0.67
C PHE A 29 -25.50 2.42 -1.10
N LYS A 30 -26.10 1.24 -1.27
CA LYS A 30 -27.54 1.13 -1.59
C LYS A 30 -28.42 1.68 -0.47
N CYS A 31 -28.12 1.38 0.78
CA CYS A 31 -28.85 1.94 1.93
C CYS A 31 -28.78 3.47 1.92
N TYR A 32 -27.58 4.03 1.69
CA TYR A 32 -27.37 5.48 1.58
C TYR A 32 -28.19 6.11 0.44
N CYS A 33 -28.27 5.45 -0.72
CA CYS A 33 -29.11 5.90 -1.83
C CYS A 33 -30.61 5.89 -1.47
N ILE A 34 -31.08 4.85 -0.78
CA ILE A 34 -32.48 4.72 -0.33
C ILE A 34 -32.83 5.84 0.64
N GLU A 35 -31.97 6.11 1.63
CA GLU A 35 -32.16 7.20 2.61
C GLU A 35 -32.24 8.58 1.95
N ARG A 36 -31.59 8.75 0.80
CA ARG A 36 -31.59 10.02 0.04
C ARG A 36 -32.63 10.06 -1.08
N GLY A 37 -33.43 9.00 -1.26
CA GLY A 37 -34.40 8.91 -2.35
C GLY A 37 -33.79 8.89 -3.75
N VAL A 38 -32.54 8.46 -3.88
CA VAL A 38 -31.80 8.38 -5.16
C VAL A 38 -31.79 6.93 -5.65
N PRO A 39 -32.01 6.65 -6.95
CA PRO A 39 -31.91 5.29 -7.47
C PRO A 39 -30.47 4.77 -7.34
N ALA A 40 -30.31 3.59 -6.75
CA ALA A 40 -29.01 2.95 -6.61
C ALA A 40 -28.64 2.13 -7.85
N ALA A 41 -27.38 2.22 -8.27
CA ALA A 41 -26.84 1.39 -9.34
C ALA A 41 -26.74 -0.09 -8.94
N SER A 42 -26.68 -0.97 -9.95
CA SER A 42 -26.42 -2.39 -9.75
C SER A 42 -24.95 -2.65 -9.40
N TYR A 43 -24.62 -3.88 -8.97
CA TYR A 43 -23.29 -4.21 -8.46
C TYR A 43 -22.17 -3.98 -9.50
N ASN A 44 -22.39 -4.34 -10.76
CA ASN A 44 -21.37 -4.29 -11.81
C ASN A 44 -20.92 -2.84 -12.14
N PRO A 45 -21.83 -1.88 -12.40
CA PRO A 45 -21.45 -0.47 -12.59
C PRO A 45 -20.67 0.11 -11.42
N ILE A 46 -21.06 -0.22 -10.19
CA ILE A 46 -20.34 0.25 -8.99
C ILE A 46 -18.91 -0.32 -8.98
N LYS A 47 -18.75 -1.60 -9.33
CA LYS A 47 -17.44 -2.25 -9.40
C LYS A 47 -16.55 -1.68 -10.50
N GLU A 48 -17.12 -1.38 -11.66
CA GLU A 48 -16.39 -0.74 -12.77
C GLU A 48 -15.86 0.63 -12.34
N ILE A 49 -16.73 1.50 -11.81
CA ILE A 49 -16.34 2.83 -11.31
C ILE A 49 -15.31 2.70 -10.18
N PHE A 50 -15.48 1.73 -9.28
CA PHE A 50 -14.54 1.50 -8.18
C PHE A 50 -13.13 1.13 -8.68
N ASN A 51 -13.04 0.32 -9.73
CA ASN A 51 -11.77 -0.04 -10.36
C ASN A 51 -11.19 1.12 -11.16
N GLU A 52 -12.02 1.91 -11.85
CA GLU A 52 -11.59 3.11 -12.59
C GLU A 52 -10.97 4.16 -11.66
N LEU A 53 -11.53 4.30 -10.46
CA LEU A 53 -10.98 5.15 -9.39
C LEU A 53 -9.74 4.55 -8.73
N ASN A 54 -9.30 3.36 -9.15
CA ASN A 54 -8.15 2.65 -8.61
C ASN A 54 -8.25 2.45 -7.08
N LEU A 55 -9.46 2.15 -6.61
CA LEU A 55 -9.77 1.93 -5.19
C LEU A 55 -9.64 0.45 -4.83
N GLU A 56 -9.27 0.17 -3.57
CA GLU A 56 -9.31 -1.17 -3.00
C GLU A 56 -9.80 -1.15 -1.55
N ILE A 57 -10.56 -2.17 -1.17
CA ILE A 57 -11.14 -2.29 0.18
C ILE A 57 -10.09 -2.80 1.18
N PHE A 58 -9.17 -3.62 0.71
CA PHE A 58 -8.17 -4.23 1.56
C PHE A 58 -6.84 -3.51 1.37
N SER A 59 -6.36 -2.85 2.41
CA SER A 59 -4.95 -2.48 2.46
C SER A 59 -4.13 -3.74 2.67
N PRO A 60 -3.18 -4.09 1.77
CA PRO A 60 -2.34 -5.25 1.96
C PRO A 60 -1.55 -5.12 3.26
N LYS A 61 -1.94 -5.91 4.27
CA LYS A 61 -1.18 -6.06 5.53
C LYS A 61 0.21 -6.69 5.35
N LYS A 62 0.52 -7.18 4.13
CA LYS A 62 1.61 -8.12 3.87
C LYS A 62 3.00 -7.49 3.70
N ASP A 63 3.12 -6.17 3.66
CA ASP A 63 4.40 -5.48 3.42
C ASP A 63 4.81 -4.51 4.53
N LEU A 64 4.14 -4.58 5.69
CA LEU A 64 4.57 -3.83 6.86
C LEU A 64 5.80 -4.53 7.47
N CYS A 65 6.90 -3.80 7.62
CA CYS A 65 8.07 -4.32 8.34
C CYS A 65 7.64 -4.74 9.75
N ASN A 66 8.11 -5.89 10.23
CA ASN A 66 7.83 -6.36 11.60
C ASN A 66 8.07 -5.28 12.67
N ARG A 67 9.04 -4.38 12.46
CA ARG A 67 9.28 -3.24 13.37
C ARG A 67 8.17 -2.21 13.36
N LEU A 68 7.58 -1.91 12.19
CA LEU A 68 6.42 -1.02 12.06
C LEU A 68 5.19 -1.64 12.75
N CYS A 69 4.94 -2.93 12.53
CA CYS A 69 3.86 -3.64 13.23
C CYS A 69 4.04 -3.61 14.75
N ARG A 70 5.27 -3.82 15.22
CA ARG A 70 5.59 -3.77 16.65
C ARG A 70 5.42 -2.36 17.23
N TYR A 71 5.81 -1.33 16.50
CA TYR A 71 5.62 0.07 16.93
C TYR A 71 4.14 0.44 17.03
N GLN A 72 3.33 0.11 16.01
CA GLN A 72 1.88 0.33 16.03
C GLN A 72 1.17 -0.43 17.16
N ALA A 73 1.69 -1.61 17.53
CA ALA A 73 1.21 -2.39 18.66
C ALA A 73 1.74 -1.91 20.02
N GLY A 74 2.55 -0.84 20.08
CA GLY A 74 3.13 -0.30 21.31
C GLY A 74 4.27 -1.15 21.91
N ASN A 75 4.86 -2.06 21.14
CA ASN A 75 5.88 -3.01 21.60
C ASN A 75 7.34 -2.51 21.43
N ILE A 76 7.55 -1.34 20.81
CA ILE A 76 8.86 -0.67 20.73
C ILE A 76 8.69 0.84 20.93
N SER A 77 9.74 1.51 21.39
CA SER A 77 9.74 2.95 21.64
C SER A 77 9.74 3.77 20.33
N GLN A 78 9.39 5.05 20.44
CA GLN A 78 9.52 6.01 19.34
C GLN A 78 10.97 6.10 18.85
N GLU A 79 11.92 6.18 19.77
CA GLU A 79 13.36 6.31 19.46
C GLU A 79 13.88 5.11 18.65
N ASP A 80 13.49 3.90 19.02
CA ASP A 80 13.85 2.67 18.30
C ASP A 80 13.24 2.62 16.90
N TYR A 81 12.03 3.17 16.75
CA TYR A 81 11.35 3.27 15.48
C TYR A 81 12.01 4.33 14.58
N ASP A 82 12.33 5.51 15.11
CA ASP A 82 12.98 6.59 14.36
C ASP A 82 14.37 6.18 13.89
N LEU A 83 15.14 5.48 14.74
CA LEU A 83 16.43 4.90 14.37
C LEU A 83 16.28 3.87 13.24
N HIS A 84 15.23 3.04 13.28
CA HIS A 84 14.94 2.09 12.21
C HIS A 84 14.64 2.80 10.89
N ILE A 85 13.80 3.85 10.91
CA ILE A 85 13.48 4.65 9.72
C ILE A 85 14.73 5.30 9.15
N THR A 86 15.55 5.92 10.00
CA THR A 86 16.80 6.59 9.59
C THR A 86 17.74 5.62 8.87
N ARG A 87 17.96 4.42 9.44
CA ARG A 87 18.79 3.38 8.82
C ARG A 87 18.24 2.90 7.49
N LYS A 88 16.92 2.76 7.41
CA LYS A 88 16.22 2.33 6.18
C LYS A 88 16.39 3.36 5.06
N GLU A 89 16.31 4.65 5.39
CA GLU A 89 16.53 5.73 4.42
C GLU A 89 18.00 5.84 4.00
N ALA A 90 18.93 5.70 4.93
CA ALA A 90 20.37 5.69 4.62
C ALA A 90 20.72 4.60 3.59
N ALA A 91 20.29 3.36 3.83
CA ALA A 91 20.54 2.24 2.92
C ALA A 91 19.88 2.45 1.53
N ARG A 92 18.69 3.06 1.49
CA ARG A 92 18.01 3.41 0.23
C ARG A 92 18.78 4.49 -0.54
N ASN A 93 19.28 5.50 0.15
CA ASN A 93 20.05 6.59 -0.45
C ASN A 93 21.39 6.09 -1.00
N GLU A 94 22.07 5.19 -0.29
CA GLU A 94 23.28 4.53 -0.80
C GLU A 94 22.99 3.74 -2.08
N LYS A 95 21.92 2.94 -2.08
CA LYS A 95 21.48 2.21 -3.28
C LYS A 95 21.16 3.14 -4.46
N VAL A 96 20.58 4.32 -4.22
CA VAL A 96 20.32 5.30 -5.28
C VAL A 96 21.64 5.84 -5.85
N LYS A 97 22.58 6.23 -4.98
CA LYS A 97 23.91 6.70 -5.41
C LYS A 97 24.66 5.63 -6.21
N ASP A 98 24.58 4.38 -5.79
CA ASP A 98 25.21 3.27 -6.51
C ASP A 98 24.60 3.08 -7.91
N LYS A 99 23.27 3.21 -8.03
CA LYS A 99 22.58 3.17 -9.33
C LYS A 99 23.00 4.32 -10.23
N GLU A 100 23.00 5.55 -9.71
CA GLU A 100 23.45 6.74 -10.45
C GLU A 100 24.90 6.58 -10.91
N ARG A 101 25.77 6.00 -10.08
CA ARG A 101 27.16 5.71 -10.45
C ARG A 101 27.25 4.68 -11.57
N CYS A 102 26.45 3.63 -11.53
CA CYS A 102 26.39 2.61 -12.58
C CYS A 102 25.85 3.16 -13.91
N GLU A 103 24.95 4.14 -13.88
CA GLU A 103 24.44 4.80 -15.08
C GLU A 103 25.50 5.69 -15.74
N ASN A 104 26.37 6.32 -14.95
CA ASN A 104 27.40 7.24 -15.43
C ASN A 104 28.77 6.58 -15.72
N ASP A 105 29.05 5.40 -15.15
CA ASP A 105 30.32 4.70 -15.32
C ASP A 105 30.10 3.22 -15.66
N SER A 106 30.48 2.84 -16.88
CA SER A 106 30.33 1.48 -17.42
C SER A 106 31.20 0.43 -16.73
N SER A 107 32.18 0.85 -15.92
CA SER A 107 33.03 -0.04 -15.12
C SER A 107 32.36 -0.53 -13.83
N TYR A 108 31.26 0.11 -13.42
CA TYR A 108 30.50 -0.26 -12.22
C TYR A 108 29.23 -1.04 -12.59
N ARG A 109 28.87 -2.01 -11.75
CA ARG A 109 27.61 -2.75 -11.84
C ARG A 109 27.00 -2.85 -10.44
N VAL A 110 25.71 -2.56 -10.34
CA VAL A 110 24.95 -2.71 -9.09
C VAL A 110 24.18 -4.01 -9.14
N VAL A 111 24.43 -4.89 -8.18
CA VAL A 111 23.69 -6.14 -7.98
C VAL A 111 22.86 -6.00 -6.72
N THR A 112 21.56 -6.21 -6.85
CA THR A 112 20.64 -6.26 -5.71
C THR A 112 20.11 -7.66 -5.57
N LEU A 113 20.24 -8.23 -4.39
CA LEU A 113 19.71 -9.54 -4.05
C LEU A 113 18.45 -9.35 -3.20
N ASP A 114 17.38 -10.05 -3.58
CA ASP A 114 16.24 -10.24 -2.70
C ASP A 114 16.59 -11.39 -1.74
N LEU A 115 16.49 -11.14 -0.43
CA LEU A 115 16.73 -12.09 0.66
C LEU A 115 15.40 -12.58 1.23
#